data_AF-X0V4P7-F1
#
_entry.id   AF-X0V4P7-F1
#
_cell.length_a   1.000
_cell.length_b   1.000
_cell.length_c   1.000
_cell.angle_alpha   90.00
_cell.angle_beta   90.00
_cell.angle_gamma   90.00
#
_symmetry.space_group_name_H-M   'P 1'
#
loop_
_entity.id
_entity.type
_entity.pdbx_description
1 polymer ?
#
loop_
_entity_poly.entity_id
_entity_poly.type
_entity_poly.pdbx_seq_one_letter_code
_entity_poly.pdbx_strand_id
1 'polypeptide(L)'
;MRFALWLQLANGVLLALLCLRYFGDTPLPADALARIFRVLMVPAHGLLLSFAILPLVLLPALAHPGRWIVVWGALCNGALAGLVWVDLGVFALYRFHLNAMVWNLVSSGAADEILVFSSTTGVRAATWFAAMLALEGLVSWAIWRGLALRSRLGGP
;
A
#
# COMPACT_ATOMS: atom_id res chain seq x y z
N MET A 1 6.64 18.47 7.12
CA MET A 1 5.21 18.11 7.24
C MET A 1 4.48 18.09 5.89
N ARG A 2 4.45 19.17 5.10
CA ARG A 2 3.77 19.21 3.77
C ARG A 2 4.10 18.01 2.86
N PHE A 3 5.38 17.66 2.76
CA PHE A 3 5.85 16.49 2.00
C PHE A 3 5.13 15.19 2.39
N ALA A 4 5.12 14.86 3.69
CA ALA A 4 4.52 13.62 4.18
C ALA A 4 3.01 13.57 3.92
N LEU A 5 2.30 14.70 4.04
CA LEU A 5 0.87 14.77 3.74
C LEU A 5 0.58 14.52 2.25
N TRP A 6 1.35 15.13 1.35
CA TRP A 6 1.22 14.87 -0.09
C TRP A 6 1.56 13.43 -0.44
N LEU A 7 2.57 12.87 0.22
CA LEU A 7 2.94 11.47 0.04
C LEU A 7 1.82 10.53 0.51
N GLN A 8 1.19 10.78 1.67
CA GLN A 8 0.08 9.93 2.14
C GLN A 8 -1.19 10.09 1.29
N LEU A 9 -1.43 11.27 0.70
CA LEU A 9 -2.52 11.40 -0.27
C LEU A 9 -2.25 10.55 -1.52
N ALA A 10 -1.04 10.60 -2.06
CA ALA A 10 -0.66 9.82 -3.24
C ALA A 10 -0.72 8.30 -2.95
N ASN A 11 -0.13 7.85 -1.84
CA ASN A 11 -0.17 6.45 -1.44
C ASN A 11 -1.60 6.01 -1.12
N GLY A 12 -2.44 6.85 -0.50
CA GLY A 12 -3.84 6.52 -0.26
C GLY A 12 -4.65 6.28 -1.55
N VAL A 13 -4.37 7.04 -2.61
CA VAL A 13 -4.93 6.79 -3.95
C VAL A 13 -4.41 5.46 -4.51
N LEU A 14 -3.10 5.19 -4.40
CA LEU A 14 -2.52 3.91 -4.84
C LEU A 14 -3.18 2.73 -4.12
N LEU A 15 -3.30 2.77 -2.79
CA LEU A 15 -3.94 1.73 -2.00
C LEU A 15 -5.42 1.55 -2.37
N ALA A 16 -6.14 2.65 -2.62
CA ALA A 16 -7.51 2.57 -3.10
C ALA A 16 -7.61 1.85 -4.46
N LEU A 17 -6.70 2.14 -5.39
CA LEU A 17 -6.62 1.44 -6.68
C LEU A 17 -6.30 -0.05 -6.51
N LEU A 18 -5.40 -0.41 -5.59
CA LEU A 18 -5.14 -1.81 -5.26
C LEU A 18 -6.40 -2.48 -4.70
N CYS A 19 -7.13 -1.81 -3.80
CA CYS A 19 -8.36 -2.34 -3.22
C CYS A 19 -9.47 -2.59 -4.26
N LEU A 20 -9.45 -1.95 -5.44
CA LEU A 20 -10.40 -2.30 -6.51
C LEU A 20 -10.27 -3.76 -6.96
N ARG A 21 -9.10 -4.39 -6.76
CA ARG A 21 -8.92 -5.81 -7.10
C ARG A 21 -9.84 -6.73 -6.30
N TYR A 22 -10.21 -6.36 -5.08
CA TYR A 22 -11.23 -7.07 -4.28
C TYR A 22 -12.58 -7.16 -5.00
N PHE A 23 -12.84 -6.30 -6.00
CA PHE A 23 -14.12 -6.29 -6.66
C PHE A 23 -14.34 -7.50 -7.56
N GLY A 24 -13.28 -7.98 -8.22
CA GLY A 24 -13.33 -9.21 -9.01
C GLY A 24 -13.47 -10.48 -8.15
N ASP A 25 -13.26 -10.35 -6.84
CA ASP A 25 -13.16 -11.45 -5.89
C ASP A 25 -14.38 -11.58 -4.98
N THR A 26 -15.33 -10.64 -5.06
CA THR A 26 -16.53 -10.62 -4.24
C THR A 26 -17.77 -10.34 -5.10
N PRO A 27 -18.87 -11.09 -4.92
CA PRO A 27 -20.07 -10.94 -5.74
C PRO A 27 -20.64 -9.52 -5.60
N LEU A 28 -21.29 -9.04 -6.65
CA LEU A 28 -21.95 -7.75 -6.61
C LEU A 28 -23.18 -7.81 -5.67
N PRO A 29 -23.30 -6.91 -4.68
CA PRO A 29 -24.48 -6.88 -3.82
C PRO A 29 -25.76 -6.66 -4.64
N ALA A 30 -26.84 -7.33 -4.25
CA ALA A 30 -28.16 -7.16 -4.87
C ALA A 30 -28.77 -5.78 -4.55
N ASP A 31 -28.56 -5.31 -3.32
CA ASP A 31 -29.07 -4.03 -2.82
C ASP A 31 -28.28 -2.82 -3.38
N ALA A 32 -29.01 -1.74 -3.69
CA ALA A 32 -28.43 -0.54 -4.28
C ALA A 32 -27.57 0.25 -3.27
N LEU A 33 -27.99 0.33 -2.01
CA LEU A 33 -27.23 1.02 -0.97
C LEU A 33 -25.91 0.29 -0.70
N ALA A 34 -25.93 -1.05 -0.66
CA ALA A 34 -24.72 -1.85 -0.52
C ALA A 34 -23.72 -1.64 -1.68
N ARG A 35 -24.20 -1.46 -2.92
CA ARG A 35 -23.33 -1.12 -4.06
C ARG A 35 -22.69 0.26 -3.91
N ILE A 36 -23.48 1.27 -3.51
CA ILE A 36 -22.98 2.63 -3.28
C ILE A 36 -21.95 2.63 -2.15
N PHE A 37 -22.27 1.98 -1.03
CA PHE A 37 -21.35 1.84 0.11
C PHE A 37 -20.03 1.21 -0.32
N ARG A 38 -20.08 0.12 -1.10
CA ARG A 38 -18.88 -0.57 -1.60
C ARG A 38 -17.99 0.36 -2.43
N VAL A 39 -18.55 1.17 -3.33
CA VAL A 39 -17.76 2.11 -4.15
C VAL A 39 -17.18 3.24 -3.30
N LEU A 40 -17.97 3.84 -2.40
CA LEU A 40 -17.53 4.95 -1.57
C LEU A 40 -16.51 4.55 -0.50
N MET A 41 -16.58 3.30 -0.01
CA MET A 41 -15.67 2.78 1.00
C MET A 41 -14.23 2.67 0.47
N VAL A 42 -14.02 2.32 -0.80
CA VAL A 42 -12.68 2.09 -1.37
C VAL A 42 -11.72 3.27 -1.20
N PRO A 43 -12.04 4.50 -1.65
CA PRO A 43 -11.14 5.64 -1.46
C PRO A 43 -10.94 5.98 0.02
N ALA A 44 -12.00 5.88 0.83
CA ALA A 44 -11.91 6.14 2.27
C ALA A 44 -10.97 5.15 2.96
N HIS A 45 -11.05 3.86 2.61
CA HIS A 45 -10.22 2.81 3.17
C HIS A 45 -8.76 2.93 2.75
N GLY A 46 -8.49 3.21 1.47
CA GLY A 46 -7.13 3.45 0.98
C GLY A 46 -6.46 4.64 1.67
N LEU A 47 -7.18 5.76 1.80
CA LEU A 47 -6.70 6.93 2.54
C LEU A 47 -6.47 6.59 4.02
N LEU A 48 -7.41 5.91 4.67
CA LEU A 48 -7.27 5.52 6.09
C LEU A 48 -6.00 4.70 6.31
N LEU A 49 -5.76 3.65 5.52
CA LEU A 49 -4.56 2.82 5.62
C LEU A 49 -3.28 3.65 5.43
N SER A 50 -3.27 4.53 4.44
CA SER A 50 -2.11 5.39 4.21
C SER A 50 -1.85 6.34 5.38
N PHE A 51 -2.89 6.98 5.91
CA PHE A 51 -2.72 7.92 7.03
C PHE A 51 -2.46 7.22 8.36
N ALA A 52 -2.86 5.94 8.53
CA ALA A 52 -2.58 5.16 9.72
C ALA A 52 -1.08 5.02 10.01
N ILE A 53 -0.25 4.96 8.96
CA ILE A 53 1.22 4.88 9.09
C ILE A 53 1.92 6.24 9.07
N LEU A 54 1.18 7.36 9.05
CA LEU A 54 1.78 8.70 9.04
C LEU A 54 2.76 8.93 10.22
N PRO A 55 2.47 8.51 11.46
CA PRO A 55 3.43 8.65 12.57
C PRO A 55 4.76 7.95 12.28
N LEU A 56 4.71 6.75 11.68
CA LEU A 56 5.88 5.97 11.29
C LEU A 56 6.71 6.70 10.20
N VAL A 57 6.04 7.28 9.20
CA VAL A 57 6.68 8.08 8.14
C VAL A 57 7.35 9.33 8.70
N LEU A 58 6.79 9.93 9.76
CA LEU A 58 7.30 11.15 10.38
C LEU A 58 8.45 10.91 11.38
N LEU A 59 8.70 9.67 11.82
CA LEU A 59 9.75 9.38 12.81
C LEU A 59 11.13 9.96 12.44
N PRO A 60 11.66 9.82 11.21
CA PRO A 60 12.97 10.36 10.87
C PRO A 60 12.99 11.89 10.89
N ALA A 61 11.85 12.55 10.73
CA ALA A 61 11.79 14.02 10.79
C ALA A 61 12.05 14.55 12.21
N LEU A 62 11.85 13.72 13.24
CA LEU A 62 12.13 14.06 14.64
C LEU A 62 13.64 14.04 14.94
N ALA A 63 14.38 13.11 14.33
CA ALA A 63 15.82 12.93 14.59
C ALA A 63 16.72 13.57 13.52
N HIS A 64 16.31 13.52 12.25
CA HIS A 64 17.11 13.93 11.09
C HIS A 64 16.24 14.67 10.05
N PRO A 65 15.96 15.97 10.25
CA PRO A 65 15.22 16.76 9.28
C PRO A 65 16.02 16.90 7.99
N GLY A 66 15.55 16.27 6.91
CA GLY A 66 16.23 16.34 5.62
C GLY A 66 15.75 15.29 4.63
N ARG A 67 16.57 14.99 3.62
CA ARG A 67 16.28 14.04 2.54
C ARG A 67 15.96 12.61 3.00
N TRP A 68 16.27 12.25 4.24
CA TRP A 68 15.96 10.95 4.82
C TRP A 68 14.46 10.66 4.88
N ILE A 69 13.62 11.67 5.09
CA ILE A 69 12.16 11.50 5.08
C ILE A 69 11.63 11.04 3.71
N VAL A 70 12.33 11.37 2.63
CA VAL A 70 11.95 11.01 1.26
C VAL A 70 12.14 9.52 1.03
N VAL A 71 13.33 9.02 1.38
CA VAL A 71 13.68 7.59 1.26
C VAL A 71 12.86 6.76 2.24
N TRP A 72 12.79 7.18 3.51
CA TRP A 72 12.03 6.47 4.53
C TRP A 72 10.54 6.42 4.23
N GLY A 73 9.94 7.54 3.80
CA GLY A 73 8.55 7.58 3.40
C GLY A 73 8.25 6.62 2.25
N ALA A 74 9.12 6.56 1.25
CA ALA A 74 8.99 5.60 0.14
C ALA A 74 9.09 4.15 0.61
N LEU A 75 10.01 3.83 1.53
CA LEU A 75 10.14 2.49 2.09
C LEU A 75 8.91 2.07 2.91
N CYS A 76 8.42 2.93 3.80
CA CYS A 76 7.24 2.63 4.62
C CYS A 76 5.98 2.43 3.76
N ASN A 77 5.73 3.34 2.82
CA ASN A 77 4.56 3.25 1.96
C ASN A 77 4.68 2.08 0.97
N GLY A 78 5.86 1.84 0.40
CA GLY A 78 6.08 0.71 -0.49
C GLY A 78 5.95 -0.62 0.23
N ALA A 79 6.41 -0.72 1.48
CA ALA A 79 6.17 -1.89 2.33
C ALA A 79 4.67 -2.09 2.62
N LEU A 80 3.92 -1.02 2.92
CA LEU A 80 2.47 -1.10 3.11
C LEU A 80 1.74 -1.54 1.84
N ALA A 81 2.03 -0.92 0.69
CA ALA A 81 1.46 -1.30 -0.60
C ALA A 81 1.80 -2.75 -0.97
N GLY A 82 3.04 -3.18 -0.69
CA GLY A 82 3.47 -4.55 -0.84
C GLY A 82 2.71 -5.52 0.05
N LEU A 83 2.48 -5.18 1.32
CA LEU A 83 1.68 -5.99 2.24
C LEU A 83 0.23 -6.12 1.76
N VAL A 84 -0.38 -5.01 1.32
CA VAL A 84 -1.73 -5.00 0.72
C VAL A 84 -1.79 -5.86 -0.54
N TRP A 85 -0.74 -5.84 -1.36
CA TRP A 85 -0.65 -6.70 -2.55
C TRP A 85 -0.60 -8.19 -2.20
N VAL A 86 0.17 -8.57 -1.19
CA VAL A 86 0.19 -9.96 -0.70
C VAL A 86 -1.17 -10.34 -0.13
N ASP A 87 -1.80 -9.45 0.65
CA ASP A 87 -3.14 -9.67 1.20
C ASP A 87 -4.19 -9.88 0.10
N LEU A 88 -4.12 -9.12 -0.99
CA LEU A 88 -4.98 -9.33 -2.16
C LEU A 88 -4.81 -10.72 -2.78
N GLY A 89 -3.57 -11.21 -2.87
CA GLY A 89 -3.29 -12.56 -3.36
C GLY A 89 -3.86 -13.63 -2.44
N VAL A 90 -3.68 -13.47 -1.13
CA VAL A 90 -4.26 -14.36 -0.11
C VAL A 90 -5.77 -14.33 -0.18
N PHE A 91 -6.40 -13.15 -0.27
CA PHE A 91 -7.84 -13.04 -0.34
C PHE A 91 -8.41 -13.63 -1.64
N ALA A 92 -7.72 -13.52 -2.77
CA ALA A 92 -8.16 -14.10 -4.03
C ALA A 92 -8.29 -15.63 -3.95
N LEU A 93 -7.41 -16.30 -3.19
CA LEU A 93 -7.40 -17.75 -2.97
C LEU A 93 -8.28 -18.17 -1.77
N TYR A 94 -8.04 -17.46 -0.67
CA TYR A 94 -8.55 -17.50 0.71
C TYR A 94 -10.02 -17.17 0.91
N ARG A 95 -10.40 -16.03 0.32
CA ARG A 95 -11.43 -15.12 0.87
C ARG A 95 -11.18 -14.70 2.32
N PHE A 96 -9.95 -14.88 2.81
CA PHE A 96 -9.46 -14.43 4.11
C PHE A 96 -8.41 -13.35 3.91
N HIS A 97 -8.31 -12.45 4.87
CA HIS A 97 -7.17 -11.52 4.99
C HIS A 97 -6.02 -12.17 5.74
N LEU A 98 -4.80 -11.68 5.51
CA LEU A 98 -3.61 -11.99 6.28
C LEU A 98 -3.89 -11.78 7.78
N ASN A 99 -3.73 -12.86 8.53
CA ASN A 99 -3.90 -12.89 9.98
C ASN A 99 -2.97 -13.96 10.55
N ALA A 100 -2.92 -14.09 11.88
CA ALA A 100 -2.03 -15.03 12.54
C ALA A 100 -2.25 -16.50 12.13
N MET A 101 -3.50 -16.91 11.86
CA MET A 101 -3.82 -18.26 11.39
C MET A 101 -3.32 -18.47 9.95
N VAL A 102 -3.61 -17.55 9.03
CA VAL A 102 -3.13 -17.64 7.65
C VAL A 102 -1.61 -17.60 7.59
N TRP A 103 -0.98 -16.75 8.40
CA TRP A 103 0.47 -16.70 8.51
C TRP A 103 1.05 -18.03 9.01
N ASN A 104 0.45 -18.62 10.05
CA ASN A 104 0.85 -19.93 10.55
C ASN A 104 0.70 -21.01 9.47
N LEU A 105 -0.41 -21.02 8.72
CA LEU A 105 -0.61 -21.94 7.60
C LEU A 105 0.51 -21.81 6.55
N VAL A 106 0.88 -20.58 6.21
CA VAL A 106 1.95 -20.28 5.24
C VAL A 106 3.35 -20.66 5.78
N SER A 107 3.61 -20.46 7.08
CA SER A 107 4.95 -20.65 7.66
C SER A 107 5.22 -22.05 8.22
N SER A 108 4.19 -22.84 8.52
CA SER A 108 4.31 -24.15 9.19
C SER A 108 4.63 -25.31 8.25
N GLY A 109 4.81 -25.07 6.95
CA GLY A 109 5.00 -26.11 5.95
C GLY A 109 3.70 -26.79 5.48
N ALA A 110 2.59 -26.62 6.20
CA ALA A 110 1.24 -26.98 5.71
C ALA A 110 0.88 -26.21 4.42
N ALA A 111 1.58 -25.11 4.17
CA ALA A 111 1.55 -24.39 2.92
C ALA A 111 1.85 -25.27 1.72
N ASP A 112 2.87 -26.12 1.76
CA ASP A 112 3.25 -26.90 0.57
C ASP A 112 2.23 -28.02 0.26
N GLU A 113 1.41 -28.40 1.23
CA GLU A 113 0.33 -29.39 1.07
C GLU A 113 -1.01 -28.75 0.62
N ILE A 114 -1.24 -27.46 0.91
CA ILE A 114 -2.53 -26.76 0.71
C ILE A 114 -2.43 -25.61 -0.32
N LEU A 115 -1.27 -24.98 -0.45
CA LEU A 115 -0.94 -23.87 -1.33
C LEU A 115 0.08 -24.34 -2.38
N VAL A 116 -0.31 -24.37 -3.66
CA VAL A 116 0.62 -24.65 -4.76
C VAL A 116 1.51 -23.42 -5.00
N PHE A 117 2.48 -23.19 -4.12
CA PHE A 117 3.50 -22.15 -4.28
C PHE A 117 4.54 -22.61 -5.30
N SER A 118 4.25 -22.36 -6.58
CA SER A 118 5.28 -22.49 -7.60
C SER A 118 6.38 -21.43 -7.38
N SER A 119 7.62 -21.75 -7.77
CA SER A 119 8.71 -20.76 -7.83
C SER A 119 8.31 -19.52 -8.66
N THR A 120 7.44 -19.70 -9.65
CA THR A 120 6.87 -18.61 -10.47
C THR A 120 5.99 -17.67 -9.64
N THR A 121 5.23 -18.17 -8.67
CA THR A 121 4.40 -17.37 -7.76
C THR A 121 5.27 -16.47 -6.88
N GLY A 122 6.36 -17.03 -6.32
CA GLY A 122 7.32 -16.27 -5.52
C GLY A 122 8.02 -15.16 -6.30
N VAL A 123 8.48 -15.46 -7.52
CA VAL A 123 9.10 -14.46 -8.41
C VAL A 123 8.12 -13.34 -8.74
N ARG A 124 6.86 -13.67 -9.10
CA ARG A 124 5.83 -12.66 -9.37
C ARG A 124 5.57 -11.76 -8.17
N ALA A 125 5.46 -12.33 -6.96
CA ALA A 125 5.27 -11.55 -5.74
C ALA A 125 6.45 -10.60 -5.49
N ALA A 126 7.69 -11.09 -5.63
CA ALA A 126 8.89 -10.27 -5.47
C ALA A 126 8.98 -9.15 -6.52
N THR A 127 8.65 -9.43 -7.79
CA THR A 127 8.61 -8.42 -8.85
C THR A 127 7.58 -7.33 -8.56
N TRP A 128 6.38 -7.70 -8.11
CA TRP A 128 5.35 -6.74 -7.73
C TRP A 128 5.76 -5.89 -6.54
N PHE A 129 6.34 -6.50 -5.51
CA PHE A 129 6.85 -5.77 -4.35
C PHE A 129 7.94 -4.76 -4.74
N ALA A 130 8.90 -5.17 -5.58
CA ALA A 130 9.92 -4.28 -6.11
C ALA A 130 9.33 -3.14 -6.96
N ALA A 131 8.30 -3.42 -7.77
CA ALA A 131 7.59 -2.42 -8.55
C ALA A 131 6.88 -1.40 -7.66
N MET A 132 6.24 -1.82 -6.56
CA MET A 132 5.60 -0.92 -5.60
C MET A 132 6.63 -0.02 -4.90
N LEU A 133 7.77 -0.59 -4.48
CA LEU A 133 8.87 0.21 -3.91
C LEU A 133 9.43 1.22 -4.91
N ALA A 134 9.62 0.82 -6.18
CA ALA A 134 10.09 1.72 -7.22
C ALA A 134 9.08 2.85 -7.50
N LEU A 135 7.78 2.51 -7.57
CA LEU A 135 6.71 3.48 -7.77
C LEU A 135 6.65 4.50 -6.61
N GLU A 136 6.65 4.03 -5.36
CA GLU A 136 6.68 4.90 -4.18
C GLU A 136 7.96 5.75 -4.12
N GLY A 137 9.10 5.19 -4.53
CA GLY A 137 10.35 5.94 -4.68
C GLY A 137 10.24 7.08 -5.70
N LEU A 138 9.65 6.81 -6.87
CA LEU A 138 9.40 7.80 -7.92
C LEU A 138 8.41 8.88 -7.48
N VAL A 139 7.30 8.49 -6.84
CA VAL A 139 6.28 9.41 -6.32
C VAL A 139 6.88 10.30 -5.24
N SER A 140 7.58 9.71 -4.28
CA SER A 140 8.28 10.41 -3.21
C SER A 140 9.28 11.42 -3.77
N TRP A 141 10.10 11.02 -4.75
CA TRP A 141 11.03 11.91 -5.43
C TRP A 141 10.32 13.06 -6.17
N ALA A 142 9.25 12.76 -6.91
CA ALA A 142 8.50 13.75 -7.68
C ALA A 142 7.86 14.82 -6.77
N ILE A 143 7.24 14.39 -5.66
CA ILE A 143 6.66 15.29 -4.66
C ILE A 143 7.75 16.15 -4.02
N TRP A 144 8.86 15.54 -3.62
CA TRP A 144 9.98 16.29 -3.04
C TRP A 144 10.54 17.34 -4.01
N ARG A 145 10.77 16.96 -5.27
CA ARG A 145 11.27 17.87 -6.30
C ARG A 145 10.27 18.99 -6.60
N GLY A 146 8.98 18.70 -6.67
CA GLY A 146 7.93 19.70 -6.85
C GLY A 146 7.88 20.72 -5.71
N LEU A 147 8.01 20.26 -4.45
CA LEU A 147 8.04 21.14 -3.28
C LEU A 147 9.35 21.96 -3.22
N ALA A 148 10.49 21.36 -3.55
CA ALA A 148 11.78 22.04 -3.59
C ALA A 148 11.85 23.11 -4.70
N LEU A 149 11.16 22.91 -5.83
CA LEU A 149 11.03 23.93 -6.87
C LEU A 149 10.14 25.09 -6.42
N ARG A 150 9.01 24.81 -5.75
CA ARG A 150 8.11 25.84 -5.22
C ARG A 150 8.78 26.75 -4.19
N SER A 151 9.58 26.18 -3.29
CA SER A 151 10.32 26.98 -2.30
C SER A 151 11.40 27.87 -2.93
N ARG A 152 12.01 27.45 -4.05
CA ARG A 152 12.98 28.26 -4.81
C ARG A 152 12.35 29.41 -5.59
N LEU A 153 11.10 29.27 -6.03
CA LEU A 153 10.36 30.28 -6.78
C LEU A 153 9.66 31.33 -5.89
N GLY A 154 9.95 31.35 -4.58
CA GLY A 154 9.35 32.31 -3.63
C GLY A 154 7.89 32.04 -3.30
N GLY A 155 7.35 30.86 -3.64
CA GLY A 155 6.02 30.46 -3.22
C GLY A 155 5.99 30.11 -1.71
N PRO A 156 4.88 30.35 -1.01
CA PRO A 156 4.73 29.97 0.40
C PRO A 156 4.81 28.45 0.64
#